data_AF-A0A5N7IMD7-F1
#
_entry.id   AF-A0A5N7IMD7-F1
#
_cell.length_a   1.000
_cell.length_b   1.000
_cell.length_c   1.000
_cell.angle_alpha   90.00
_cell.angle_beta   90.00
_cell.angle_gamma   90.00
#
_symmetry.space_group_name_H-M   'P 1'
#
loop_
_entity.id
_entity.type
_entity.pdbx_description
1 polymer ?
#
loop_
_entity_poly.entity_id
_entity_poly.type
_entity_poly.pdbx_seq_one_letter_code
_entity_poly.pdbx_strand_id
1 'polypeptide(L)'
;MKYFAEIETIKGTEDNVSNFTYYYAFIEISKEGNLYKIYDVKLFGEDFLCVPYHGWSHNAEFVVDIKYGDWCKLVKERYPTKQKGYVKNIYFKGTDGNDYKFVFFQLTNDTDIEIAQYKKDEKGNWNLIKIDPGKCL
;
A
#
# COMPACT_ATOMS: atom_id res chain seq x y z
N MET A 1 -0.43 14.76 11.15
CA MET A 1 -1.36 14.27 10.10
C MET A 1 -0.56 13.59 9.02
N LYS A 2 -1.13 12.59 8.33
CA LYS A 2 -0.43 11.85 7.27
C LYS A 2 -1.18 12.01 5.95
N TYR A 3 -0.43 12.27 4.89
CA TYR A 3 -0.93 12.42 3.53
C TYR A 3 -0.20 11.45 2.61
N PHE A 4 -0.88 11.09 1.54
CA PHE A 4 -0.33 10.33 0.43
C PHE A 4 -0.39 11.19 -0.82
N ALA A 5 0.67 11.18 -1.63
CA ALA A 5 0.75 11.94 -2.86
C ALA A 5 1.45 11.13 -3.95
N GLU A 6 0.99 11.27 -5.19
CA GLU A 6 1.72 10.89 -6.40
C GLU A 6 2.34 12.15 -7.00
N ILE A 7 3.56 12.03 -7.50
CA ILE A 7 4.41 13.14 -7.93
C ILE A 7 5.11 12.76 -9.23
N GLU A 8 4.81 13.50 -10.29
CA GLU A 8 5.53 13.46 -11.55
C GLU A 8 6.55 14.60 -11.59
N THR A 9 7.78 14.29 -11.99
CA THR A 9 8.84 15.30 -12.11
C THR A 9 9.64 15.14 -13.39
N ILE A 10 10.17 16.25 -13.89
CA ILE A 10 11.15 16.27 -14.98
C ILE A 10 12.54 16.33 -14.34
N LYS A 11 13.34 15.28 -14.58
CA LYS A 11 14.70 15.15 -14.04
C LYS A 11 15.73 15.24 -15.15
N GLY A 12 16.70 16.15 -15.00
CA GLY A 12 17.87 16.21 -15.87
C GLY A 12 18.79 15.01 -15.67
N THR A 13 19.47 14.62 -16.75
CA THR A 13 20.45 13.53 -16.77
C THR A 13 21.84 14.07 -17.12
N GLU A 14 22.87 13.24 -16.94
CA GLU A 14 24.26 13.61 -17.28
C GLU A 14 24.45 13.85 -18.78
N ASP A 15 23.64 13.20 -19.63
CA ASP A 15 23.67 13.32 -21.09
C ASP A 15 22.95 14.58 -21.63
N ASN A 16 22.64 15.56 -20.77
CA ASN A 16 21.87 16.78 -21.08
C ASN A 16 20.48 16.51 -21.70
N VAL A 17 19.89 15.35 -21.40
CA VAL A 17 18.49 15.04 -21.71
C VAL A 17 17.64 15.06 -20.44
N SER A 18 16.32 15.22 -20.60
CA SER A 18 15.37 15.22 -19.49
C SER A 18 14.48 13.97 -19.52
N ASN A 19 14.28 13.35 -18.36
CA ASN A 19 13.39 12.21 -18.18
C ASN A 19 12.18 12.59 -17.34
N PHE A 20 11.01 12.04 -17.67
CA PHE A 20 9.89 11.97 -16.75
C PHE A 20 10.17 10.89 -15.70
N THR A 21 10.00 11.24 -14.43
CA THR A 21 10.20 10.34 -13.29
C THR A 21 9.02 10.45 -12.34
N TYR A 22 8.59 9.31 -11.82
CA TYR A 22 7.35 9.17 -11.07
C TYR A 22 7.66 8.67 -9.66
N TYR A 23 6.96 9.22 -8.69
CA TYR A 23 7.14 8.91 -7.28
C TYR A 23 5.80 8.92 -6.55
N TYR A 24 5.67 8.07 -5.54
CA TYR A 24 4.68 8.27 -4.50
C TYR A 24 5.35 8.66 -3.19
N ALA A 25 4.62 9.38 -2.34
CA ALA A 25 5.13 9.91 -1.09
C ALA A 25 4.15 9.73 0.07
N PHE A 26 4.71 9.42 1.24
CA PHE A 26 4.04 9.62 2.51
C PHE A 26 4.56 10.91 3.15
N ILE A 27 3.65 11.87 3.36
CA ILE A 27 3.97 13.19 3.88
C ILE A 27 3.39 13.32 5.28
N GLU A 28 4.24 13.59 6.26
CA GLU A 28 3.83 13.88 7.63
C GLU A 28 3.78 15.39 7.84
N ILE A 29 2.65 15.89 8.35
CA ILE A 29 2.43 17.30 8.64
C ILE A 29 2.23 17.47 10.15
N SER A 30 3.01 18.38 10.76
CA SER A 30 2.86 18.82 12.14
C SER A 30 2.06 20.14 12.20
N LYS A 31 1.33 20.35 13.30
CA LYS A 31 0.69 21.63 13.60
C LYS A 31 1.52 22.34 14.67
N GLU A 32 2.03 23.51 14.35
CA GLU A 32 2.82 24.34 15.25
C GLU A 32 2.10 25.67 15.46
N GLY A 33 1.44 25.80 16.61
CA GLY A 33 0.52 26.92 16.86
C GLY A 33 -0.61 26.94 15.82
N ASN A 34 -0.65 28.01 15.03
CA ASN A 34 -1.64 28.22 13.97
C ASN A 34 -1.16 27.84 12.56
N LEU A 35 0.05 27.28 12.43
CA LEU A 35 0.63 26.89 11.15
C LEU A 35 0.69 25.37 11.00
N TYR A 36 0.58 24.91 9.75
CA TYR A 36 0.89 23.53 9.39
C TYR A 36 2.23 23.50 8.66
N LYS A 37 3.12 22.60 9.09
CA LYS A 37 4.44 22.42 8.49
C LYS A 37 4.61 20.99 8.03
N ILE A 38 5.32 20.80 6.93
CA ILE A 38 5.80 19.50 6.51
C ILE A 38 6.91 19.10 7.48
N TYR A 39 6.70 18.00 8.18
CA TYR A 39 7.64 17.45 9.15
C TYR A 39 8.56 16.41 8.50
N ASP A 40 8.00 15.52 7.67
CA ASP A 40 8.73 14.47 6.99
C ASP A 40 8.11 14.17 5.62
N VAL A 41 8.95 13.77 4.66
CA VAL A 41 8.53 13.30 3.34
C VAL A 41 9.32 12.06 2.99
N LYS A 42 8.62 10.92 2.89
CA LYS A 42 9.21 9.67 2.40
C LYS A 42 8.80 9.44 0.97
N LEU A 43 9.75 9.61 0.06
CA LEU A 43 9.59 9.42 -1.39
C LEU A 43 10.00 8.00 -1.80
N PHE A 44 9.21 7.41 -2.68
CA PHE A 44 9.45 6.10 -3.28
C PHE A 44 9.38 6.24 -4.78
N GLY A 45 10.43 5.81 -5.49
CA GLY A 45 10.41 5.77 -6.95
C GLY A 45 9.39 4.76 -7.44
N GLU A 46 8.65 5.14 -8.47
CA GLU A 46 7.74 4.24 -9.17
C GLU A 46 8.43 3.64 -10.38
N ASP A 47 8.19 2.35 -10.59
CA ASP A 47 8.40 1.74 -11.88
C ASP A 47 7.10 1.92 -12.67
N PHE A 48 7.08 2.91 -13.57
CA PHE A 48 5.84 3.44 -14.15
C PHE A 48 5.39 2.71 -15.41
N LEU A 49 6.32 2.11 -16.17
CA LEU A 49 6.02 1.58 -17.51
C LEU A 49 5.62 0.09 -17.45
N CYS A 50 4.34 -0.19 -17.70
CA CYS A 50 3.75 -1.52 -17.92
C CYS A 50 3.83 -2.51 -16.75
N VAL A 51 4.33 -2.08 -15.60
CA VAL A 51 4.55 -2.86 -14.39
C VAL A 51 3.34 -3.61 -13.81
N PRO A 52 2.10 -3.08 -13.79
CA PRO A 52 0.93 -3.87 -13.35
C PRO A 52 0.72 -5.15 -14.17
N TYR A 53 1.31 -5.27 -15.37
CA TYR A 53 1.24 -6.44 -16.23
C TYR A 53 2.45 -7.38 -16.13
N HIS A 54 3.49 -7.01 -15.38
CA HIS A 54 4.76 -7.74 -15.34
C HIS A 54 5.09 -8.41 -14.00
N GLY A 55 4.21 -8.29 -13.00
CA GLY A 55 4.43 -8.95 -11.72
C GLY A 55 3.17 -9.04 -10.87
N TRP A 56 2.97 -10.19 -10.23
CA TRP A 56 1.86 -10.40 -9.29
C TRP A 56 1.92 -9.43 -8.11
N SER A 57 3.11 -8.94 -7.76
CA SER A 57 3.33 -8.04 -6.62
C SER A 57 2.71 -6.66 -6.76
N HIS A 58 2.22 -6.30 -7.96
CA HIS A 58 1.56 -5.02 -8.24
C HIS A 58 0.05 -5.08 -8.05
N ASN A 59 -0.52 -6.28 -7.90
CA ASN A 59 -1.95 -6.46 -7.67
C ASN A 59 -2.20 -6.83 -6.19
N ALA A 60 -3.07 -6.07 -5.53
CA ALA A 60 -3.35 -6.24 -4.12
C ALA A 60 -3.87 -7.65 -3.78
N GLU A 61 -4.75 -8.20 -4.61
CA GLU A 61 -5.31 -9.55 -4.40
C GLU A 61 -4.21 -10.61 -4.42
N PHE A 62 -3.35 -10.58 -5.43
CA PHE A 62 -2.23 -11.51 -5.50
C PHE A 62 -1.20 -11.29 -4.39
N VAL A 63 -0.97 -10.05 -3.96
CA VAL A 63 -0.14 -9.78 -2.78
C VAL A 63 -0.71 -10.47 -1.54
N VAL A 64 -2.02 -10.36 -1.32
CA VAL A 64 -2.69 -11.03 -0.19
C VAL A 64 -2.61 -12.55 -0.33
N ASP A 65 -2.99 -13.08 -1.48
CA ASP A 65 -3.09 -14.51 -1.72
C ASP A 65 -1.70 -15.19 -1.67
N ILE A 66 -0.64 -14.55 -2.19
CA ILE A 66 0.71 -15.14 -2.21
C ILE A 66 1.46 -14.88 -0.91
N LYS A 67 1.65 -13.61 -0.50
CA LYS A 67 2.50 -13.32 0.67
C LYS A 67 1.87 -13.80 1.97
N TYR A 68 0.56 -13.65 2.11
CA TYR A 68 -0.11 -13.97 3.37
C TYR A 68 -0.88 -15.28 3.28
N GLY A 69 -1.41 -15.65 2.12
CA GLY A 69 -2.00 -16.96 1.89
C GLY A 69 -0.94 -18.05 1.71
N ASP A 70 -0.05 -17.93 0.74
CA ASP A 70 0.90 -19.01 0.45
C ASP A 70 2.11 -19.05 1.39
N TRP A 71 2.75 -17.92 1.68
CA TRP A 71 3.95 -17.92 2.54
C TRP A 71 3.58 -18.05 4.01
N CYS A 72 2.66 -17.22 4.51
CA CYS A 72 2.23 -17.27 5.91
C CYS A 72 1.15 -18.31 6.24
N LYS A 73 0.51 -18.93 5.25
CA LYS A 73 -0.65 -19.82 5.49
C LYS A 73 -1.74 -19.17 6.35
N LEU A 74 -1.86 -17.84 6.27
CA LEU A 74 -2.79 -17.06 7.07
C LEU A 74 -4.16 -16.99 6.41
N VAL A 75 -4.24 -16.84 5.09
CA VAL A 75 -5.52 -16.65 4.40
C VAL A 75 -6.24 -18.00 4.28
N LYS A 76 -7.39 -18.12 4.94
CA LYS A 76 -8.31 -19.26 4.79
C LYS A 76 -9.27 -19.03 3.63
N GLU A 77 -9.87 -17.84 3.58
CA GLU A 77 -10.84 -17.46 2.57
C GLU A 77 -10.80 -15.94 2.37
N ARG A 78 -10.61 -15.48 1.12
CA ARG A 78 -10.68 -14.06 0.78
C ARG A 78 -12.08 -13.67 0.36
N TYR A 79 -12.58 -12.56 0.91
CA TYR A 79 -13.84 -11.97 0.51
C TYR A 79 -13.66 -11.07 -0.72
N PRO A 80 -14.74 -10.70 -1.44
CA PRO A 80 -14.65 -9.80 -2.58
C PRO A 80 -13.97 -8.48 -2.23
N THR A 81 -13.03 -8.06 -3.08
CA THR A 81 -12.33 -6.77 -2.94
C THR A 81 -13.33 -5.62 -3.02
N LYS A 82 -13.17 -4.63 -2.14
CA LYS A 82 -13.98 -3.40 -2.14
C LYS A 82 -13.10 -2.20 -2.42
N GLN A 83 -13.30 -1.58 -3.58
CA GLN A 83 -12.58 -0.38 -3.99
C GLN A 83 -13.48 0.85 -4.01
N LYS A 84 -12.99 1.97 -3.48
CA LYS A 84 -13.64 3.29 -3.55
C LYS A 84 -12.60 4.34 -3.92
N GLY A 85 -12.66 4.84 -5.15
CA GLY A 85 -11.59 5.67 -5.71
C GLY A 85 -10.27 4.88 -5.76
N TYR A 86 -9.18 5.50 -5.33
CA TYR A 86 -7.86 4.87 -5.25
C TYR A 86 -7.70 3.94 -4.03
N VAL A 87 -8.67 3.89 -3.10
CA VAL A 87 -8.56 3.07 -1.89
C VAL A 87 -9.17 1.69 -2.13
N LYS A 88 -8.34 0.64 -2.05
CA LYS A 88 -8.73 -0.75 -2.22
C LYS A 88 -8.64 -1.48 -0.87
N ASN A 89 -9.73 -2.12 -0.46
CA ASN A 89 -9.81 -2.89 0.78
C ASN A 89 -9.97 -4.37 0.45
N ILE A 90 -9.08 -5.20 0.98
CA ILE A 90 -9.15 -6.65 0.90
C ILE A 90 -9.47 -7.19 2.28
N TYR A 91 -10.58 -7.90 2.37
CA TYR A 91 -11.01 -8.57 3.60
C TYR A 91 -10.81 -10.06 3.45
N PHE A 92 -10.39 -10.74 4.51
CA PHE A 92 -10.25 -12.20 4.49
C PHE A 92 -10.39 -12.79 5.88
N LYS A 93 -10.79 -14.06 5.91
CA LYS A 93 -10.78 -14.89 7.10
C LYS A 93 -9.42 -15.56 7.27
N GLY A 94 -8.87 -15.47 8.46
CA GLY A 94 -7.64 -16.15 8.85
C GLY A 94 -7.84 -17.64 9.14
N THR A 95 -6.80 -18.45 8.92
CA THR A 95 -6.74 -19.85 9.38
C THR A 95 -6.77 -19.96 10.90
N ASP A 96 -6.34 -18.91 11.58
CA ASP A 96 -6.40 -18.72 13.04
C ASP A 96 -7.80 -18.31 13.57
N GLY A 97 -8.81 -18.26 12.69
CA GLY A 97 -10.18 -17.91 13.04
C GLY A 97 -10.45 -16.41 13.19
N ASN A 98 -9.47 -15.54 12.95
CA ASN A 98 -9.66 -14.09 13.02
C ASN A 98 -10.09 -13.48 11.67
N ASP A 99 -10.62 -12.27 11.69
CA ASP A 99 -10.97 -11.51 10.48
C ASP A 99 -9.95 -10.40 10.25
N TYR A 100 -9.50 -10.26 9.01
CA TYR A 100 -8.47 -9.32 8.61
C TYR A 100 -8.98 -8.38 7.51
N LYS A 101 -8.41 -7.17 7.49
CA LYS A 101 -8.63 -6.16 6.45
C LYS A 101 -7.29 -5.52 6.11
N PHE A 102 -6.82 -5.72 4.89
CA PHE A 102 -5.65 -5.01 4.38
C PHE A 102 -6.10 -3.91 3.43
N VAL A 103 -5.44 -2.76 3.52
CA VAL A 103 -5.80 -1.56 2.78
C VAL A 103 -4.64 -1.20 1.87
N PHE A 104 -4.98 -0.95 0.61
CA PHE A 104 -4.06 -0.59 -0.45
C PHE A 104 -4.48 0.73 -1.08
N PHE A 105 -3.51 1.48 -1.58
CA PHE A 105 -3.76 2.57 -2.53
C PHE A 105 -3.33 2.13 -3.92
N GLN A 106 -4.24 2.26 -4.88
CA GLN A 106 -3.95 2.05 -6.28
C GLN A 106 -3.40 3.36 -6.87
N LEU A 107 -2.18 3.30 -7.37
CA LEU A 107 -1.52 4.39 -8.09
C LEU A 107 -2.18 4.61 -9.46
N THR A 108 -1.88 5.75 -10.08
CA THR A 108 -2.33 6.09 -11.44
C THR A 108 -1.82 5.12 -12.51
N ASN A 109 -0.73 4.40 -12.23
CA ASN A 109 -0.20 3.33 -13.08
C ASN A 109 -0.76 1.93 -12.75
N ASP A 110 -1.88 1.86 -12.02
CA ASP A 110 -2.58 0.65 -11.57
C ASP A 110 -1.84 -0.23 -10.54
N THR A 111 -0.62 0.13 -10.12
CA THR A 111 0.08 -0.58 -9.05
C THR A 111 -0.61 -0.37 -7.70
N ASP A 112 -0.88 -1.44 -6.97
CA ASP A 112 -1.42 -1.39 -5.61
C ASP A 112 -0.30 -1.37 -4.56
N ILE A 113 -0.29 -0.35 -3.69
CA ILE A 113 0.64 -0.20 -2.57
C ILE A 113 -0.09 -0.50 -1.25
N GLU A 114 0.40 -1.47 -0.49
CA GLU A 114 -0.15 -1.78 0.84
C GLU A 114 0.16 -0.63 1.82
N ILE A 115 -0.87 -0.06 2.45
CA ILE A 115 -0.71 1.09 3.36
C ILE A 115 -1.07 0.79 4.82
N ALA A 116 -1.85 -0.27 5.08
CA ALA A 116 -2.21 -0.65 6.43
C ALA A 116 -2.80 -2.07 6.49
N GLN A 117 -2.63 -2.71 7.64
CA GLN A 117 -3.20 -4.01 7.97
C GLN A 117 -4.01 -3.91 9.25
N TYR A 118 -5.16 -4.56 9.29
CA TYR A 118 -6.04 -4.56 10.46
C TYR A 118 -6.52 -5.96 10.79
N LYS A 119 -6.72 -6.20 12.09
CA LYS A 119 -7.37 -7.38 12.64
C LYS A 119 -8.62 -6.96 13.41
N LYS A 120 -9.71 -7.67 13.20
CA LYS A 120 -10.98 -7.43 13.91
C LYS A 120 -10.91 -8.02 15.31
N ASP A 121 -11.32 -7.26 16.33
CA ASP A 121 -11.47 -7.77 17.69
C ASP A 121 -12.87 -8.38 17.94
N GLU A 122 -13.04 -8.96 19.13
CA GLU A 122 -14.29 -9.59 19.59
C GLU A 122 -15.46 -8.60 19.65
N LYS A 123 -15.19 -7.31 19.83
CA LYS A 123 -16.19 -6.23 19.84
C LYS A 123 -16.54 -5.74 18.43
N GLY A 124 -15.84 -6.25 17.42
CA GLY A 124 -16.02 -5.94 16.02
C GLY A 124 -15.23 -4.74 15.50
N ASN A 125 -14.32 -4.17 16.29
CA ASN A 125 -13.48 -3.04 15.88
C ASN A 125 -12.26 -3.51 15.10
N TRP A 126 -11.79 -2.67 14.17
CA TRP A 126 -10.58 -2.92 13.39
C TRP A 126 -9.35 -2.31 14.07
N ASN A 127 -8.47 -3.15 14.59
CA ASN A 127 -7.24 -2.73 15.24
C ASN A 127 -6.06 -2.81 14.27
N LEU A 128 -5.26 -1.74 14.22
CA LEU A 128 -4.08 -1.68 13.37
C LEU A 128 -3.04 -2.70 13.85
N ILE A 129 -2.50 -3.48 12.92
CA ILE A 129 -1.45 -4.47 13.17
C ILE A 129 -0.38 -4.37 12.10
N LYS A 130 0.71 -5.13 12.27
CA LYS A 130 1.74 -5.32 11.25
C LYS A 130 2.17 -6.78 11.24
N ILE A 131 1.96 -7.42 10.11
CA ILE A 131 2.40 -8.78 9.79
C ILE A 131 3.54 -8.63 8.78
N ASP A 132 4.66 -9.28 9.08
CA ASP A 132 5.82 -9.34 8.21
C ASP A 132 5.83 -10.70 7.52
N PRO A 133 5.45 -10.78 6.24
CA PRO A 133 5.39 -12.06 5.54
C PRO A 133 6.77 -12.70 5.35
N GLY A 134 7.87 -11.94 5.42
CA GLY A 134 9.22 -12.47 5.33
C GLY A 134 9.64 -13.29 6.56
N LYS A 135 8.96 -13.13 7.70
CA LYS A 135 9.18 -13.94 8.91
C LYS A 135 8.39 -15.24 8.92
N CYS A 136 7.53 -15.45 7.93
CA CYS A 136 6.76 -16.68 7.75
C CYS A 136 7.42 -17.69 6.82
N LEU A 137 8.39 -17.25 6.02
CA LEU A 137 9.22 -18.08 5.14
C LEU A 137 10.27 -18.83 5.95
#